data_AF-A0A919YPE3-F1
#
_entry.id   AF-A0A919YPE3-F1
#
_cell.length_a   1.000
_cell.length_b   1.000
_cell.length_c   1.000
_cell.angle_alpha   90.00
_cell.angle_beta   90.00
_cell.angle_gamma   90.00
#
_symmetry.space_group_name_H-M   'P 1'
#
loop_
_entity.id
_entity.type
_entity.pdbx_description
1 polymer ?
#
loop_
_entity_poly.entity_id
_entity_poly.type
_entity_poly.pdbx_seq_one_letter_code
_entity_poly.pdbx_strand_id
1 'polypeptide(L)'
;MKKWLTSLVAILLVFAIAIPVQAQSSGISVYYNGEKLDMTEPAFVEKGKTYVPLRSFFEELEYEVRYKSTKKQIILDWYGYESIIEVDTLKVIEFDEVVIEKLDLIYRNNTYYAPIRELEPVTVTTTRWDAATSSIYMEDDYSMLEPEEEHTPPEGFLWKVTKGEQTVYMLGSIHVGTYKMYPLRDEINKAYEASDIVVTEVDITKDPTEEEMKELEKLFTYQDGTTIKDHLSAEAYKALMELAKKLEIEGEDLEEFQTYQVWFINTMLSSGFDEGDADSVYGVDMHFLLQADEDELPIGELESFLQQYEMLAGFSPELQEQLLLETVMQYEYAFEGYEVGAGTDTLIDIWTTGDLEGLTEIAQSMKIASPEYYNALLTKRNAGMTDKIEQYLNDTQYKTYFVIAGALHFAGEDSIVAMLEKRGYKVERL
;
A
#
# COMPACT_ATOMS: atom_id res chain seq x y z
N MET A 1 51.82 13.12 -24.25
CA MET A 1 52.96 13.29 -23.31
C MET A 1 52.65 12.46 -22.05
N LYS A 2 53.12 11.19 -22.00
CA LYS A 2 54.01 10.60 -20.96
C LYS A 2 53.63 11.02 -19.51
N LYS A 3 52.92 10.20 -18.73
CA LYS A 3 53.34 8.99 -17.95
C LYS A 3 54.55 9.19 -17.02
N TRP A 4 54.32 9.00 -15.72
CA TRP A 4 55.26 8.52 -14.68
C TRP A 4 54.41 7.57 -13.80
N LEU A 5 54.37 6.23 -13.98
CA LEU A 5 55.32 5.15 -13.64
C LEU A 5 55.75 5.16 -12.15
N THR A 6 55.06 4.45 -11.25
CA THR A 6 55.18 3.03 -10.82
C THR A 6 55.99 2.82 -9.53
N SER A 7 55.28 2.33 -8.52
CA SER A 7 55.53 1.10 -7.74
C SER A 7 56.90 0.85 -7.12
N LEU A 8 56.89 0.64 -5.79
CA LEU A 8 57.78 -0.30 -5.12
C LEU A 8 56.97 -1.16 -4.14
N VAL A 9 56.93 -2.45 -4.46
CA VAL A 9 56.38 -3.58 -3.70
C VAL A 9 57.54 -4.28 -3.00
N ALA A 10 57.37 -4.68 -1.73
CA ALA A 10 58.05 -5.75 -0.97
C ALA A 10 58.03 -5.38 0.54
N ILE A 11 57.62 -6.15 1.57
CA ILE A 11 57.46 -7.59 1.85
C ILE A 11 56.56 -7.66 3.13
N LEU A 12 55.39 -8.33 3.12
CA LEU A 12 55.12 -9.70 3.62
C LEU A 12 55.40 -9.93 5.14
N LEU A 13 54.35 -9.95 5.98
CA LEU A 13 54.05 -11.02 6.97
C LEU A 13 52.75 -10.76 7.76
N VAL A 14 52.02 -11.86 7.93
CA VAL A 14 50.70 -12.06 8.55
C VAL A 14 50.68 -11.74 10.05
N PHE A 15 49.67 -10.99 10.53
CA PHE A 15 48.88 -11.29 11.74
C PHE A 15 47.60 -10.43 11.76
N ALA A 16 46.50 -11.07 12.14
CA ALA A 16 45.13 -10.56 12.15
C ALA A 16 44.92 -9.36 13.09
N ILE A 17 44.09 -8.40 12.65
CA ILE A 17 42.95 -7.89 13.44
C ILE A 17 41.86 -7.56 12.42
N ALA A 18 40.80 -8.37 12.38
CA ALA A 18 39.52 -7.90 11.87
C ALA A 18 39.14 -6.71 12.76
N ILE A 19 39.21 -5.50 12.22
CA ILE A 19 38.47 -4.39 12.84
C ILE A 19 37.02 -4.79 12.59
N PRO A 20 36.21 -5.07 13.63
CA PRO A 20 34.79 -5.12 13.40
C PRO A 20 34.43 -3.75 12.86
N VAL A 21 33.96 -3.69 11.62
CA VAL A 21 33.06 -2.60 11.25
C VAL A 21 31.88 -2.81 12.19
N GLN A 22 31.86 -2.08 13.30
CA GLN A 22 30.64 -1.84 14.02
C GLN A 22 29.76 -1.09 13.02
N ALA A 23 28.87 -1.84 12.37
CA ALA A 23 27.67 -1.27 11.81
C ALA A 23 27.00 -0.52 12.96
N GLN A 24 27.10 0.80 12.94
CA GLN A 24 26.21 1.62 13.73
C GLN A 24 24.83 1.39 13.10
N SER A 25 23.97 0.67 13.79
CA SER A 25 22.58 0.50 13.38
C SER A 25 21.99 1.89 13.18
N SER A 26 21.59 2.24 11.96
CA SER A 26 20.69 3.37 11.73
C SER A 26 19.41 3.05 12.51
N GLY A 27 19.24 3.69 13.67
CA GLY A 27 18.05 3.49 14.49
C GLY A 27 16.81 4.00 13.77
N ILE A 28 15.67 3.40 14.09
CA ILE A 28 14.37 3.85 13.58
C ILE A 28 14.13 5.29 14.06
N SER A 29 13.76 6.18 13.12
CA SER A 29 13.37 7.55 13.45
C SER A 29 11.85 7.64 13.54
N VAL A 30 11.32 8.40 14.49
CA VAL A 30 9.88 8.67 14.60
C VAL A 30 9.68 10.16 14.49
N TYR A 31 8.70 10.57 13.69
CA TYR A 31 8.29 11.94 13.48
C TYR A 31 6.82 12.08 13.88
N TYR A 32 6.47 13.19 14.52
CA TYR A 32 5.11 13.55 14.88
C TYR A 32 4.82 14.95 14.35
N ASN A 33 3.78 15.11 13.53
CA ASN A 33 3.42 16.36 12.86
C ASN A 33 4.62 17.05 12.18
N GLY A 34 5.50 16.23 11.56
CA GLY A 34 6.72 16.67 10.87
C GLY A 34 7.94 16.92 11.77
N GLU A 35 7.80 16.85 13.11
CA GLU A 35 8.91 17.02 14.04
C GLU A 35 9.48 15.67 14.50
N LYS A 36 10.80 15.52 14.49
CA LYS A 36 11.47 14.29 14.92
C LYS A 36 11.42 14.17 16.45
N LEU A 37 10.94 13.04 16.96
CA LEU A 37 10.92 12.73 18.38
C LEU A 37 12.33 12.33 18.88
N ASP A 38 12.79 12.92 19.99
CA ASP A 38 14.09 12.61 20.62
C ASP A 38 13.93 11.58 21.75
N MET A 39 13.61 10.35 21.36
CA MET A 39 13.42 9.25 22.32
C MET A 39 14.73 8.82 22.98
N THR A 40 14.72 8.65 24.30
CA THR A 40 15.91 8.26 25.08
C THR A 40 16.38 6.82 24.81
N GLU A 41 15.46 5.95 24.45
CA GLU A 41 15.74 4.60 24.00
C GLU A 41 15.41 4.45 22.50
N PRO A 42 16.13 3.59 21.76
CA PRO A 42 15.82 3.38 20.36
C PRO A 42 14.51 2.59 20.22
N ALA A 43 13.70 2.97 19.23
CA ALA A 43 12.68 2.09 18.69
C ALA A 43 13.35 0.91 17.96
N PHE A 44 12.66 -0.23 17.92
CA PHE A 44 13.15 -1.43 17.24
C PHE A 44 12.02 -2.18 16.56
N VAL A 45 12.37 -2.96 15.53
CA VAL A 45 11.44 -3.89 14.90
C VAL A 45 11.60 -5.26 15.55
N GLU A 46 10.49 -5.89 15.91
CA GLU A 46 10.45 -7.31 16.28
C GLU A 46 9.16 -7.92 15.78
N LYS A 47 9.27 -9.03 15.03
CA LYS A 47 8.10 -9.70 14.41
C LYS A 47 7.23 -8.68 13.65
N GLY A 48 7.88 -7.91 12.77
CA GLY A 48 7.29 -6.84 11.96
C GLY A 48 6.72 -5.62 12.69
N LYS A 49 6.52 -5.68 14.01
CA LYS A 49 6.07 -4.53 14.81
C LYS A 49 7.21 -3.58 15.11
N THR A 50 6.98 -2.29 14.87
CA THR A 50 7.88 -1.27 15.40
C THR A 50 7.48 -0.88 16.81
N TYR A 51 8.32 -1.29 17.76
CA TYR A 51 8.18 -0.99 19.17
C TYR A 51 8.83 0.34 19.51
N VAL A 52 8.05 1.24 20.09
CA VAL A 52 8.55 2.50 20.67
C VAL A 52 8.68 2.39 22.19
N PRO A 53 9.71 3.01 22.79
CA PRO A 53 9.83 3.08 24.24
C PRO A 53 8.72 3.96 24.83
N LEU A 54 7.81 3.32 25.55
CA LEU A 54 6.55 3.92 25.97
C LEU A 54 6.74 5.24 26.72
N ARG A 55 7.67 5.31 27.67
CA ARG A 55 7.89 6.55 28.44
C ARG A 55 8.35 7.71 27.55
N SER A 56 9.49 7.57 26.88
CA SER A 56 10.08 8.69 26.14
C SER A 56 9.27 9.04 24.90
N PHE A 57 8.60 8.07 24.30
CA PHE A 57 7.65 8.32 23.21
C PHE A 57 6.52 9.24 23.65
N PHE A 58 5.80 8.90 24.73
CA PHE A 58 4.68 9.70 25.21
C PHE A 58 5.12 11.04 25.82
N GLU A 59 6.28 11.11 26.48
CA GLU A 59 6.82 12.37 27.01
C GLU A 59 7.16 13.37 25.89
N GLU A 60 7.62 12.90 24.72
CA GLU A 60 7.83 13.76 23.54
C GLU A 60 6.51 14.25 22.92
N LEU A 61 5.40 13.56 23.18
CA LEU A 61 4.04 13.99 22.82
C LEU A 61 3.36 14.83 23.94
N GLU A 62 4.15 15.32 24.91
CA GLU A 62 3.72 16.12 26.06
C GLU A 62 2.86 15.38 27.11
N TYR A 63 2.83 14.04 27.12
CA TYR A 63 2.15 13.28 28.18
C TYR A 63 3.03 13.16 29.44
N GLU A 64 2.40 13.14 30.61
CA GLU A 64 3.04 12.71 31.85
C GLU A 64 2.89 11.20 32.05
N VAL A 65 4.01 10.46 32.08
CA VAL A 65 4.01 9.00 32.23
C VAL A 65 4.29 8.58 33.69
N ARG A 66 3.27 8.01 34.35
CA ARG A 66 3.33 7.55 35.75
C ARG A 66 3.18 6.03 35.88
N TYR A 67 4.04 5.40 36.68
CA TYR A 67 3.94 3.97 36.98
C TYR A 67 3.35 3.76 38.38
N LYS A 68 2.17 3.13 38.47
CA LYS A 68 1.56 2.70 39.74
C LYS A 68 1.90 1.23 40.00
N SER A 69 3.10 0.98 40.52
CA SER A 69 3.62 -0.37 40.76
C SER A 69 2.73 -1.26 41.64
N THR A 70 2.05 -0.69 42.63
CA THR A 70 1.12 -1.41 43.52
C THR A 70 -0.13 -1.92 42.81
N LYS A 71 -0.53 -1.25 41.73
CA LYS A 71 -1.68 -1.61 40.89
C LYS A 71 -1.27 -2.22 39.56
N LYS A 72 0.04 -2.26 39.26
CA LYS A 72 0.60 -2.66 37.96
C LYS A 72 -0.06 -1.92 36.79
N GLN A 73 -0.11 -0.60 36.90
CA GLN A 73 -0.66 0.28 35.88
C GLN A 73 0.42 1.24 35.37
N ILE A 74 0.40 1.52 34.08
CA ILE A 74 1.08 2.65 33.46
C ILE A 74 0.00 3.67 33.12
N ILE A 75 0.19 4.91 33.55
CA ILE A 75 -0.77 5.99 33.32
C ILE A 75 -0.09 6.99 32.40
N LEU A 76 -0.79 7.30 31.33
CA LEU A 76 -0.46 8.30 30.34
C LEU A 76 -1.42 9.46 30.58
N ASP A 77 -0.90 10.60 31.02
CA ASP A 77 -1.72 11.76 31.35
C ASP A 77 -1.45 12.89 30.37
N TRP A 78 -2.44 13.20 29.54
CA TRP A 78 -2.40 14.33 28.63
C TRP A 78 -3.31 15.44 29.14
N TYR A 79 -2.72 16.44 29.76
CA TYR A 79 -3.44 17.61 30.28
C TYR A 79 -4.65 17.28 31.19
N GLY A 80 -4.57 16.21 31.98
CA GLY A 80 -5.61 15.73 32.89
C GLY A 80 -6.48 14.60 32.33
N TYR A 81 -6.25 14.18 31.09
CA TYR A 81 -6.83 13.01 30.46
C TYR A 81 -5.96 11.78 30.77
N GLU A 82 -6.47 10.81 31.54
CA GLU A 82 -5.71 9.61 31.89
C GLU A 82 -6.09 8.42 31.00
N SER A 83 -5.12 7.90 30.24
CA SER A 83 -5.16 6.57 29.64
C SER A 83 -4.39 5.59 30.52
N ILE A 84 -5.02 4.47 30.87
CA ILE A 84 -4.49 3.50 31.83
C ILE A 84 -4.16 2.19 31.11
N ILE A 85 -2.88 1.88 31.01
CA ILE A 85 -2.41 0.56 30.57
C ILE A 85 -2.34 -0.37 31.79
N GLU A 86 -3.16 -1.41 31.80
CA GLU A 86 -3.12 -2.47 32.80
C GLU A 86 -2.10 -3.55 32.42
N VAL A 87 -0.99 -3.66 33.16
CA VAL A 87 0.15 -4.52 32.77
C VAL A 87 -0.18 -6.02 32.85
N ASP A 88 -1.12 -6.44 33.69
CA ASP A 88 -1.49 -7.86 33.83
C ASP A 88 -2.50 -8.32 32.76
N THR A 89 -3.44 -7.45 32.36
CA THR A 89 -4.50 -7.76 31.39
C THR A 89 -4.12 -7.31 29.98
N LEU A 90 -3.13 -6.42 29.86
CA LEU A 90 -2.71 -5.76 28.63
C LEU A 90 -3.78 -4.84 28.03
N LYS A 91 -4.82 -4.50 28.80
CA LYS A 91 -5.86 -3.57 28.35
C LYS A 91 -5.41 -2.14 28.49
N VAL A 92 -5.88 -1.27 27.59
CA VAL A 92 -5.80 0.18 27.74
C VAL A 92 -7.20 0.73 27.97
N ILE A 93 -7.34 1.52 29.02
CA ILE A 93 -8.62 2.02 29.52
C ILE A 93 -8.60 3.54 29.50
N GLU A 94 -9.63 4.14 28.90
CA GLU A 94 -9.89 5.58 28.89
C GLU A 94 -11.35 5.81 29.30
N PHE A 95 -11.62 6.74 30.21
CA PHE A 95 -12.98 7.01 30.73
C PHE A 95 -13.81 5.78 31.17
N ASP A 96 -13.16 4.80 31.80
CA ASP A 96 -13.76 3.51 32.20
C ASP A 96 -14.16 2.58 31.03
N GLU A 97 -13.78 2.90 29.79
CA GLU A 97 -13.96 2.09 28.59
C GLU A 97 -12.64 1.48 28.13
N VAL A 98 -12.69 0.27 27.56
CA VAL A 98 -11.50 -0.42 27.04
C VAL A 98 -11.29 0.01 25.60
N VAL A 99 -10.30 0.85 25.35
CA VAL A 99 -9.95 1.34 24.00
C VAL A 99 -9.01 0.39 23.27
N ILE A 100 -8.23 -0.41 24.01
CA ILE A 100 -7.38 -1.47 23.44
C ILE A 100 -7.58 -2.74 24.28
N GLU A 101 -8.09 -3.79 23.63
CA GLU A 101 -8.42 -5.07 24.29
C GLU A 101 -7.17 -5.88 24.69
N LYS A 102 -6.07 -5.75 23.93
CA LYS A 102 -4.82 -6.46 24.19
C LYS A 102 -3.62 -5.78 23.51
N LEU A 103 -2.93 -4.92 24.26
CA LEU A 103 -1.68 -4.27 23.85
C LEU A 103 -0.51 -5.24 23.91
N ASP A 104 0.30 -5.32 22.85
CA ASP A 104 1.52 -6.13 22.84
C ASP A 104 2.67 -5.47 23.63
N LEU A 105 2.49 -5.42 24.95
CA LEU A 105 3.39 -4.73 25.85
C LEU A 105 4.62 -5.59 26.17
N ILE A 106 5.80 -5.08 25.83
CA ILE A 106 7.09 -5.74 26.09
C ILE A 106 7.86 -4.97 27.16
N TYR A 107 8.47 -5.68 28.12
CA TYR A 107 9.35 -5.07 29.12
C TYR A 107 10.79 -5.55 28.94
N ARG A 108 11.70 -4.64 28.58
CA ARG A 108 13.12 -4.94 28.28
C ARG A 108 14.01 -3.79 28.71
N ASN A 109 15.20 -4.12 29.23
CA ASN A 109 16.20 -3.11 29.64
C ASN A 109 15.64 -2.03 30.57
N ASN A 110 14.72 -2.39 31.46
CA ASN A 110 14.03 -1.50 32.39
C ASN A 110 13.04 -0.50 31.74
N THR A 111 12.67 -0.72 30.48
CA THR A 111 11.77 0.12 29.69
C THR A 111 10.62 -0.72 29.13
N TYR A 112 9.42 -0.14 29.18
CA TYR A 112 8.25 -0.72 28.52
C TYR A 112 8.21 -0.26 27.07
N TYR A 113 7.83 -1.16 26.19
CA TYR A 113 7.71 -0.94 24.77
C TYR A 113 6.35 -1.42 24.31
N ALA A 114 5.75 -0.70 23.36
CA ALA A 114 4.54 -1.12 22.69
C ALA A 114 4.67 -0.83 21.18
N PRO A 115 3.97 -1.57 20.32
CA PRO A 115 3.92 -1.29 18.91
C PRO A 115 3.29 0.08 18.68
N ILE A 116 3.95 0.92 17.90
CA ILE A 116 3.52 2.31 17.71
C ILE A 116 2.09 2.40 17.13
N ARG A 117 1.76 1.51 16.19
CA ARG A 117 0.43 1.46 15.55
C ARG A 117 -0.68 1.07 16.53
N GLU A 118 -0.37 0.23 17.53
CA GLU A 118 -1.36 -0.12 18.56
C GLU A 118 -1.64 1.04 19.54
N LEU A 119 -0.82 2.10 19.52
CA LEU A 119 -1.00 3.29 20.37
C LEU A 119 -1.82 4.40 19.69
N GLU A 120 -2.15 4.27 18.40
CA GLU A 120 -2.93 5.24 17.63
C GLU A 120 -4.24 5.68 18.33
N PRO A 121 -5.04 4.79 18.95
CA PRO A 121 -6.25 5.21 19.66
C PRO A 121 -5.97 6.12 20.87
N VAL A 122 -4.80 5.98 21.49
CA VAL A 122 -4.40 6.74 22.69
C VAL A 122 -3.81 8.09 22.32
N THR A 123 -3.04 8.12 21.23
CA THR A 123 -2.39 9.34 20.73
C THR A 123 -3.30 10.15 19.82
N VAL A 124 -4.40 9.57 19.33
CA VAL A 124 -5.32 10.23 18.38
C VAL A 124 -4.55 10.62 17.12
N THR A 125 -3.79 9.67 16.60
CA THR A 125 -2.89 9.86 15.45
C THR A 125 -2.96 8.67 14.52
N THR A 126 -2.50 8.85 13.30
CA THR A 126 -2.24 7.75 12.36
C THR A 126 -0.73 7.58 12.16
N THR A 127 -0.26 6.35 11.88
CA THR A 127 1.17 6.04 11.73
C THR A 127 1.48 5.49 10.33
N ARG A 128 2.49 6.09 9.67
CA ARG A 128 3.01 5.64 8.38
C ARG A 128 4.48 5.25 8.48
N TRP A 129 4.84 4.07 7.96
CA TRP A 129 6.22 3.63 7.82
C TRP A 129 6.82 4.05 6.48
N ASP A 130 8.07 4.50 6.49
CA ASP A 130 8.90 4.75 5.33
C ASP A 130 10.12 3.82 5.39
N ALA A 131 10.06 2.77 4.55
CA ALA A 131 11.10 1.76 4.48
C ALA A 131 12.44 2.31 3.94
N ALA A 132 12.40 3.28 3.02
CA ALA A 132 13.58 3.85 2.40
C ALA A 132 14.43 4.62 3.43
N THR A 133 13.78 5.29 4.37
CA THR A 133 14.45 6.06 5.42
C THR A 133 14.46 5.39 6.80
N SER A 134 13.80 4.23 6.94
CA SER A 134 13.55 3.58 8.24
C SER A 134 12.93 4.54 9.25
N SER A 135 11.90 5.25 8.80
CA SER A 135 11.21 6.29 9.58
C SER A 135 9.74 5.99 9.76
N ILE A 136 9.18 6.43 10.88
CA ILE A 136 7.74 6.47 11.12
C ILE A 136 7.30 7.91 11.14
N TYR A 137 6.18 8.23 10.48
CA TYR A 137 5.53 9.52 10.52
C TYR A 137 4.18 9.35 11.19
N MET A 138 3.92 10.20 12.18
CA MET A 138 2.67 10.27 12.92
C MET A 138 2.02 11.61 12.66
N GLU A 139 0.72 11.60 12.40
CA GLU A 139 -0.06 12.82 12.18
C GLU A 139 -1.34 12.78 13.00
N ASP A 140 -1.73 13.92 13.58
CA ASP A 140 -2.98 14.03 14.33
C ASP A 140 -4.18 13.66 13.47
N ASP A 141 -5.05 12.82 14.02
CA ASP A 141 -6.32 12.43 13.41
C ASP A 141 -7.48 12.70 14.38
N TYR A 142 -7.88 13.96 14.44
CA TYR A 142 -8.98 14.41 15.30
C TYR A 142 -10.35 13.86 14.89
N SER A 143 -10.47 13.17 13.75
CA SER A 143 -11.70 12.45 13.38
C SER A 143 -12.00 11.27 14.32
N MET A 144 -10.96 10.75 15.00
CA MET A 144 -11.10 9.73 16.05
C MET A 144 -11.77 10.25 17.34
N LEU A 145 -12.01 11.57 17.45
CA LEU A 145 -12.72 12.20 18.58
C LEU A 145 -14.22 12.39 18.33
N GLU A 146 -14.72 12.06 17.13
CA GLU A 146 -16.15 12.10 16.86
C GLU A 146 -16.84 10.92 17.57
N PRO A 147 -18.00 11.12 18.22
CA PRO A 147 -18.66 10.06 18.98
C PRO A 147 -19.02 8.90 18.06
N GLU A 148 -18.78 7.68 18.51
CA GLU A 148 -19.25 6.44 17.89
C GLU A 148 -20.76 6.53 17.61
N GLU A 149 -21.15 6.95 16.40
CA GLU A 149 -22.21 6.21 15.73
C GLU A 149 -21.69 4.78 15.61
N GLU A 150 -22.53 3.76 15.86
CA GLU A 150 -22.16 2.35 15.69
C GLU A 150 -21.41 2.17 14.36
N HIS A 151 -20.07 2.20 14.39
CA HIS A 151 -19.25 2.12 13.20
C HIS A 151 -19.33 0.66 12.77
N THR A 152 -20.36 0.36 11.99
CA THR A 152 -20.54 -0.96 11.41
C THR A 152 -19.27 -1.22 10.60
N PRO A 153 -18.50 -2.26 10.91
CA PRO A 153 -17.28 -2.53 10.17
C PRO A 153 -17.60 -2.61 8.68
N PRO A 154 -16.77 -2.01 7.82
CA PRO A 154 -16.92 -2.06 6.38
C PRO A 154 -17.20 -3.48 5.87
N GLU A 155 -18.20 -3.61 5.01
CA GLU A 155 -18.62 -4.91 4.46
C GLU A 155 -17.56 -5.46 3.51
N GLY A 156 -17.01 -4.61 2.63
CA GLY A 156 -16.05 -5.01 1.63
C GLY A 156 -16.59 -6.12 0.71
N PHE A 157 -15.64 -6.84 0.12
CA PHE A 157 -15.92 -7.81 -0.94
C PHE A 157 -15.12 -9.10 -0.73
N LEU A 158 -15.66 -10.03 0.07
CA LEU A 158 -14.99 -11.30 0.35
C LEU A 158 -15.75 -12.48 -0.25
N TRP A 159 -15.03 -13.34 -0.96
CA TRP A 159 -15.52 -14.62 -1.44
C TRP A 159 -14.65 -15.77 -0.97
N LYS A 160 -15.23 -16.96 -1.01
CA LYS A 160 -14.58 -18.23 -0.73
C LYS A 160 -14.90 -19.23 -1.82
N VAL A 161 -13.87 -19.94 -2.28
CA VAL A 161 -13.99 -21.10 -3.15
C VAL A 161 -13.20 -22.26 -2.57
N THR A 162 -13.76 -23.47 -2.64
CA THR A 162 -13.16 -24.67 -2.05
C THR A 162 -13.11 -25.83 -3.04
N LYS A 163 -12.05 -26.62 -2.99
CA LYS A 163 -11.91 -27.89 -3.72
C LYS A 163 -11.26 -28.95 -2.82
N GLY A 164 -12.06 -29.88 -2.30
CA GLY A 164 -11.53 -30.87 -1.35
C GLY A 164 -11.13 -30.19 -0.03
N GLU A 165 -9.85 -30.28 0.34
CA GLU A 165 -9.32 -29.58 1.52
C GLU A 165 -8.76 -28.18 1.19
N GLN A 166 -8.61 -27.85 -0.11
CA GLN A 166 -8.06 -26.58 -0.56
C GLN A 166 -9.12 -25.47 -0.44
N THR A 167 -8.72 -24.35 0.12
CA THR A 167 -9.54 -23.13 0.26
C THR A 167 -8.81 -21.96 -0.36
N VAL A 168 -9.52 -21.17 -1.16
CA VAL A 168 -9.06 -19.85 -1.61
C VAL A 168 -10.08 -18.82 -1.17
N TYR A 169 -9.65 -17.90 -0.32
CA TYR A 169 -10.36 -16.67 -0.03
C TYR A 169 -9.97 -15.63 -1.08
N MET A 170 -10.92 -14.87 -1.58
CA MET A 170 -10.70 -13.83 -2.59
C MET A 170 -11.29 -12.52 -2.06
N LEU A 171 -10.43 -11.55 -1.78
CA LEU A 171 -10.79 -10.23 -1.28
C LEU A 171 -10.65 -9.19 -2.39
N GLY A 172 -11.73 -8.46 -2.65
CA GLY A 172 -11.72 -7.26 -3.48
C GLY A 172 -11.07 -6.09 -2.74
N SER A 173 -9.94 -5.60 -3.24
CA SER A 173 -9.23 -4.43 -2.70
C SER A 173 -9.57 -3.14 -3.44
N ILE A 174 -9.28 -2.02 -2.79
CA ILE A 174 -9.07 -0.73 -3.44
C ILE A 174 -7.68 -0.24 -3.00
N HIS A 175 -6.94 0.37 -3.93
CA HIS A 175 -5.52 0.72 -3.74
C HIS A 175 -5.30 1.94 -2.85
N VAL A 176 -6.30 2.83 -2.78
CA VAL A 176 -6.32 3.99 -1.91
C VAL A 176 -7.57 3.91 -1.06
N GLY A 177 -7.48 4.41 0.17
CA GLY A 177 -8.57 4.34 1.12
C GLY A 177 -8.52 5.46 2.13
N THR A 178 -9.45 5.42 3.08
CA THR A 178 -9.45 6.31 4.25
C THR A 178 -9.60 5.47 5.51
N TYR A 179 -9.41 6.09 6.68
CA TYR A 179 -9.63 5.44 7.98
C TYR A 179 -11.02 4.79 8.11
N LYS A 180 -12.05 5.30 7.41
CA LYS A 180 -13.43 4.77 7.39
C LYS A 180 -13.51 3.31 6.91
N MET A 181 -12.47 2.82 6.25
CA MET A 181 -12.37 1.43 5.81
C MET A 181 -11.90 0.47 6.92
N TYR A 182 -11.59 1.01 8.10
CA TYR A 182 -11.06 0.29 9.22
C TYR A 182 -11.88 0.57 10.50
N PRO A 183 -11.92 -0.38 11.45
CA PRO A 183 -11.33 -1.72 11.38
C PRO A 183 -12.06 -2.63 10.37
N LEU A 184 -11.31 -3.53 9.73
CA LEU A 184 -11.89 -4.54 8.83
C LEU A 184 -12.78 -5.50 9.62
N ARG A 185 -13.90 -5.94 9.00
CA ARG A 185 -14.78 -6.91 9.64
C ARG A 185 -14.10 -8.24 9.92
N ASP A 186 -14.55 -8.89 10.99
CA ASP A 186 -14.03 -10.15 11.53
C ASP A 186 -13.84 -11.26 10.51
N GLU A 187 -14.75 -11.38 9.53
CA GLU A 187 -14.72 -12.39 8.49
C GLU A 187 -13.49 -12.27 7.59
N ILE A 188 -13.07 -11.04 7.28
CA ILE A 188 -11.89 -10.76 6.46
C ILE A 188 -10.63 -11.14 7.27
N ASN A 189 -10.54 -10.68 8.52
CA ASN A 189 -9.40 -10.98 9.39
C ASN A 189 -9.25 -12.49 9.62
N LYS A 190 -10.36 -13.21 9.88
CA LYS A 190 -10.34 -14.68 10.05
C LYS A 190 -9.95 -15.42 8.77
N ALA A 191 -10.30 -14.89 7.61
CA ALA A 191 -9.89 -15.47 6.33
C ALA A 191 -8.38 -15.32 6.11
N TYR A 192 -7.82 -14.15 6.44
CA TYR A 192 -6.38 -13.92 6.44
C TYR A 192 -5.66 -14.83 7.44
N GLU A 193 -6.08 -14.85 8.70
CA GLU A 193 -5.45 -15.65 9.78
C GLU A 193 -5.46 -17.16 9.50
N ALA A 194 -6.45 -17.64 8.75
CA ALA A 194 -6.56 -19.05 8.37
C ALA A 194 -5.66 -19.43 7.16
N SER A 195 -5.01 -18.45 6.53
CA SER A 195 -4.28 -18.62 5.28
C SER A 195 -2.81 -18.93 5.50
N ASP A 196 -2.27 -19.81 4.65
CA ASP A 196 -0.85 -20.20 4.69
C ASP A 196 0.03 -19.28 3.84
N ILE A 197 -0.58 -18.47 2.96
CA ILE A 197 0.05 -17.61 1.96
C ILE A 197 -0.92 -16.50 1.57
N VAL A 198 -0.36 -15.30 1.35
CA VAL A 198 -1.06 -14.18 0.71
C VAL A 198 -0.68 -14.13 -0.77
N VAL A 199 -1.64 -13.84 -1.62
CA VAL A 199 -1.43 -13.68 -3.05
C VAL A 199 -2.03 -12.35 -3.48
N THR A 200 -1.22 -11.47 -4.05
CA THR A 200 -1.68 -10.20 -4.63
C THR A 200 -1.66 -10.23 -6.15
N GLU A 201 -2.14 -9.18 -6.81
CA GLU A 201 -1.96 -9.06 -8.26
C GLU A 201 -0.47 -9.10 -8.62
N VAL A 202 0.31 -8.24 -7.96
CA VAL A 202 1.76 -8.13 -8.06
C VAL A 202 2.35 -7.93 -6.66
N ASP A 203 3.53 -8.46 -6.40
CA ASP A 203 4.24 -8.27 -5.14
C ASP A 203 5.12 -7.02 -5.19
N ILE A 204 4.58 -5.92 -4.69
CA ILE A 204 5.26 -4.61 -4.64
C ILE A 204 6.24 -4.47 -3.46
N THR A 205 6.40 -5.51 -2.63
CA THR A 205 7.39 -5.52 -1.54
C THR A 205 8.79 -5.88 -2.03
N LYS A 206 8.89 -6.41 -3.26
CA LYS A 206 10.15 -6.80 -3.89
C LYS A 206 10.58 -5.76 -4.92
N ASP A 207 11.83 -5.33 -4.79
CA ASP A 207 12.47 -4.56 -5.86
C ASP A 207 12.61 -5.43 -7.12
N PRO A 208 12.33 -4.89 -8.32
CA PRO A 208 12.60 -5.59 -9.56
C PRO A 208 14.10 -5.91 -9.70
N THR A 209 14.42 -7.04 -10.30
CA THR A 209 15.81 -7.40 -10.60
C THR A 209 16.43 -6.45 -11.63
N GLU A 210 17.77 -6.41 -11.70
CA GLU A 210 18.47 -5.61 -12.73
C GLU A 210 18.03 -5.96 -14.17
N GLU A 211 17.68 -7.22 -14.43
CA GLU A 211 17.19 -7.66 -15.73
C GLU A 211 15.77 -7.14 -16.01
N GLU A 212 14.88 -7.20 -15.02
CA GLU A 212 13.51 -6.68 -15.12
C GLU A 212 13.50 -5.16 -15.28
N MET A 213 14.32 -4.43 -14.49
CA MET A 213 14.48 -2.98 -14.63
C MET A 213 14.91 -2.60 -16.05
N LYS A 214 15.83 -3.36 -16.65
CA LYS A 214 16.29 -3.10 -18.01
C LYS A 214 15.22 -3.35 -19.06
N GLU A 215 14.34 -4.33 -18.87
CA GLU A 215 13.20 -4.54 -19.78
C GLU A 215 12.15 -3.43 -19.62
N LEU A 216 11.91 -2.98 -18.38
CA LEU A 216 11.02 -1.85 -18.08
C LEU A 216 11.51 -0.54 -18.70
N GLU A 217 12.79 -0.21 -18.58
CA GLU A 217 13.39 0.99 -19.19
C GLU A 217 13.15 1.09 -20.70
N LYS A 218 13.22 -0.07 -21.40
CA LYS A 218 12.94 -0.13 -22.84
C LYS A 218 11.46 0.09 -23.14
N LEU A 219 10.59 -0.35 -22.25
CA LEU A 219 9.13 -0.23 -22.39
C LEU A 219 8.67 1.21 -22.12
N PHE A 220 9.36 1.93 -21.25
CA PHE A 220 9.04 3.32 -20.89
C PHE A 220 9.42 4.32 -21.99
N THR A 221 10.48 4.06 -22.77
CA THR A 221 11.06 5.02 -23.71
C THR A 221 10.92 4.60 -25.18
N TYR A 222 10.92 5.57 -26.11
CA TYR A 222 10.97 5.28 -27.54
C TYR A 222 12.35 4.76 -27.97
N GLN A 223 12.38 3.62 -28.64
CA GLN A 223 13.63 2.96 -29.06
C GLN A 223 14.05 3.26 -30.50
N ASP A 224 13.22 3.95 -31.27
CA ASP A 224 13.41 4.24 -32.70
C ASP A 224 13.92 5.67 -32.98
N GLY A 225 14.16 6.44 -31.92
CA GLY A 225 14.60 7.83 -31.99
C GLY A 225 13.48 8.85 -32.24
N THR A 226 12.22 8.40 -32.27
CA THR A 226 11.07 9.30 -32.19
C THR A 226 10.88 9.84 -30.77
N THR A 227 10.05 10.86 -30.64
CA THR A 227 9.69 11.49 -29.36
C THR A 227 8.19 11.46 -29.16
N ILE A 228 7.70 11.78 -27.96
CA ILE A 228 6.25 11.81 -27.68
C ILE A 228 5.47 12.72 -28.65
N LYS A 229 6.12 13.75 -29.21
CA LYS A 229 5.54 14.63 -30.23
C LYS A 229 5.17 13.91 -31.52
N ASP A 230 5.89 12.87 -31.88
CA ASP A 230 5.65 12.09 -33.11
C ASP A 230 4.49 11.10 -32.96
N HIS A 231 4.04 10.86 -31.73
CA HIS A 231 3.00 9.87 -31.38
C HIS A 231 1.70 10.49 -30.86
N LEU A 232 1.63 11.82 -30.78
CA LEU A 232 0.43 12.56 -30.38
C LEU A 232 -0.07 13.45 -31.51
N SER A 233 -1.38 13.69 -31.54
CA SER A 233 -1.95 14.79 -32.32
C SER A 233 -1.35 16.13 -31.90
N ALA A 234 -1.43 17.13 -32.80
CA ALA A 234 -0.91 18.46 -32.51
C ALA A 234 -1.65 19.10 -31.33
N GLU A 235 -2.94 18.81 -31.20
CA GLU A 235 -3.81 19.21 -30.11
C GLU A 235 -3.39 18.57 -28.77
N ALA A 236 -3.22 17.24 -28.74
CA ALA A 236 -2.83 16.52 -27.54
C ALA A 236 -1.43 16.88 -27.06
N TYR A 237 -0.45 16.97 -27.97
CA TYR A 237 0.90 17.41 -27.63
C TYR A 237 0.89 18.82 -27.04
N LYS A 238 0.10 19.74 -27.62
CA LYS A 238 -0.01 21.10 -27.09
C LYS A 238 -0.59 21.11 -25.68
N ALA A 239 -1.68 20.38 -25.44
CA ALA A 239 -2.32 20.30 -24.13
C ALA A 239 -1.36 19.71 -23.07
N LEU A 240 -0.64 18.64 -23.42
CA LEU A 240 0.37 18.04 -22.56
C LEU A 240 1.50 19.01 -22.20
N MET A 241 2.03 19.77 -23.16
CA MET A 241 3.09 20.75 -22.89
C MET A 241 2.59 21.93 -22.05
N GLU A 242 1.34 22.34 -22.21
CA GLU A 242 0.71 23.36 -21.34
C GLU A 242 0.55 22.84 -19.91
N LEU A 243 0.17 21.57 -19.73
CA LEU A 243 0.12 20.92 -18.42
C LEU A 243 1.52 20.79 -17.79
N ALA A 244 2.50 20.27 -18.53
CA ALA A 244 3.87 20.11 -18.05
C ALA A 244 4.43 21.43 -17.50
N LYS A 245 4.16 22.55 -18.18
CA LYS A 245 4.52 23.88 -17.70
C LYS A 245 3.80 24.28 -16.41
N LYS A 246 2.51 23.98 -16.25
CA LYS A 246 1.76 24.25 -15.01
C LYS A 246 2.29 23.41 -13.84
N LEU A 247 2.79 22.21 -14.12
CA LEU A 247 3.44 21.30 -13.17
C LEU A 247 4.93 21.59 -12.98
N GLU A 248 5.45 22.69 -13.56
CA GLU A 248 6.87 23.09 -13.46
C GLU A 248 7.87 22.03 -13.96
N ILE A 249 7.45 21.14 -14.88
CA ILE A 249 8.32 20.20 -15.59
C ILE A 249 9.09 20.97 -16.67
N GLU A 250 10.32 21.36 -16.38
CA GLU A 250 11.17 22.21 -17.22
C GLU A 250 12.62 21.66 -17.31
N GLY A 251 13.44 22.24 -18.19
CA GLY A 251 14.87 21.91 -18.26
C GLY A 251 15.15 20.46 -18.65
N GLU A 252 16.07 19.80 -17.93
CA GLU A 252 16.46 18.41 -18.18
C GLU A 252 15.27 17.45 -17.98
N ASP A 253 14.39 17.72 -17.02
CA ASP A 253 13.21 16.90 -16.76
C ASP A 253 12.26 16.91 -17.97
N LEU A 254 12.07 18.07 -18.61
CA LEU A 254 11.26 18.17 -19.83
C LEU A 254 11.94 17.51 -21.05
N GLU A 255 13.27 17.52 -21.11
CA GLU A 255 14.00 16.79 -22.16
C GLU A 255 13.81 15.28 -22.01
N GLU A 256 13.93 14.76 -20.79
CA GLU A 256 13.70 13.35 -20.46
C GLU A 256 12.24 12.95 -20.66
N PHE A 257 11.30 13.77 -20.20
CA PHE A 257 9.85 13.58 -20.34
C PHE A 257 9.44 13.34 -21.80
N GLN A 258 10.08 14.01 -22.75
CA GLN A 258 9.78 13.86 -24.17
C GLN A 258 10.27 12.54 -24.79
N THR A 259 11.14 11.80 -24.09
CA THR A 259 11.64 10.49 -24.53
C THR A 259 10.72 9.33 -24.13
N TYR A 260 9.85 9.56 -23.15
CA TYR A 260 8.91 8.58 -22.65
C TYR A 260 7.72 8.36 -23.58
N GLN A 261 7.22 7.12 -23.59
CA GLN A 261 6.03 6.73 -24.33
C GLN A 261 4.76 7.34 -23.71
N VAL A 262 3.74 7.58 -24.55
CA VAL A 262 2.47 8.22 -24.14
C VAL A 262 1.84 7.51 -22.94
N TRP A 263 1.74 6.18 -22.96
CA TRP A 263 1.16 5.41 -21.86
C TRP A 263 1.91 5.65 -20.54
N PHE A 264 3.24 5.74 -20.57
CA PHE A 264 4.06 5.89 -19.36
C PHE A 264 3.95 7.30 -18.79
N ILE A 265 3.92 8.31 -19.66
CA ILE A 265 3.59 9.68 -19.27
C ILE A 265 2.21 9.74 -18.61
N ASN A 266 1.21 9.09 -19.22
CA ASN A 266 -0.12 9.02 -18.63
C ASN A 266 -0.07 8.37 -17.23
N THR A 267 0.60 7.24 -17.06
CA THR A 267 0.76 6.58 -15.75
C THR A 267 1.40 7.50 -14.70
N MET A 268 2.51 8.17 -15.04
CA MET A 268 3.18 9.08 -14.11
C MET A 268 2.29 10.25 -13.69
N LEU A 269 1.55 10.83 -14.65
CA LEU A 269 0.62 11.92 -14.38
C LEU A 269 -0.58 11.43 -13.54
N SER A 270 -1.15 10.27 -13.85
CA SER A 270 -2.26 9.72 -13.06
C SER A 270 -1.87 9.41 -11.60
N SER A 271 -0.63 9.00 -11.34
CA SER A 271 -0.13 8.80 -9.98
C SER A 271 0.16 10.08 -9.20
N GLY A 272 0.14 11.24 -9.87
CA GLY A 272 0.41 12.54 -9.26
C GLY A 272 -0.85 13.34 -8.87
N PHE A 273 -2.04 12.74 -8.93
CA PHE A 273 -3.26 13.39 -8.46
C PHE A 273 -3.31 13.44 -6.93
N ASP A 274 -3.83 14.55 -6.43
CA ASP A 274 -4.22 14.69 -5.03
C ASP A 274 -5.58 14.00 -4.86
N GLU A 275 -5.60 12.89 -4.13
CA GLU A 275 -6.79 12.09 -3.82
C GLU A 275 -7.49 12.60 -2.54
N GLY A 276 -7.13 13.80 -2.06
CA GLY A 276 -7.69 14.39 -0.85
C GLY A 276 -7.24 13.61 0.39
N ASP A 277 -8.22 13.16 1.18
CA ASP A 277 -7.95 12.37 2.39
C ASP A 277 -7.62 10.90 2.08
N ALA A 278 -7.78 10.45 0.83
CA ALA A 278 -7.51 9.07 0.45
C ALA A 278 -6.01 8.83 0.20
N ASP A 279 -5.45 7.82 0.85
CA ASP A 279 -4.04 7.47 0.75
C ASP A 279 -3.86 5.96 0.51
N SER A 280 -2.82 5.62 -0.25
CA SER A 280 -2.37 4.25 -0.51
C SER A 280 -2.09 3.43 0.75
N VAL A 281 -1.73 4.06 1.87
CA VAL A 281 -1.49 3.39 3.16
C VAL A 281 -2.76 2.78 3.73
N TYR A 282 -3.92 3.35 3.41
CA TYR A 282 -5.24 2.81 3.74
C TYR A 282 -5.79 1.88 2.64
N GLY A 283 -5.00 1.60 1.59
CA GLY A 283 -5.33 0.61 0.59
C GLY A 283 -5.43 -0.79 1.21
N VAL A 284 -6.46 -1.55 0.82
CA VAL A 284 -6.74 -2.87 1.40
C VAL A 284 -5.65 -3.89 1.04
N ASP A 285 -5.13 -3.80 -0.17
CA ASP A 285 -3.99 -4.60 -0.65
C ASP A 285 -2.70 -4.23 0.09
N MET A 286 -2.41 -2.93 0.26
CA MET A 286 -1.24 -2.48 1.02
C MET A 286 -1.30 -2.95 2.48
N HIS A 287 -2.46 -2.83 3.12
CA HIS A 287 -2.69 -3.29 4.49
C HIS A 287 -2.27 -4.75 4.69
N PHE A 288 -2.76 -5.65 3.82
CA PHE A 288 -2.45 -7.08 3.93
C PHE A 288 -1.05 -7.46 3.42
N LEU A 289 -0.48 -6.70 2.47
CA LEU A 289 0.92 -6.88 2.08
C LEU A 289 1.87 -6.57 3.23
N LEU A 290 1.67 -5.44 3.92
CA LEU A 290 2.45 -5.08 5.09
C LEU A 290 2.26 -6.08 6.22
N GLN A 291 1.02 -6.53 6.44
CA GLN A 291 0.75 -7.54 7.46
C GLN A 291 1.41 -8.89 7.11
N ALA A 292 1.38 -9.31 5.85
CA ALA A 292 2.03 -10.54 5.40
C ALA A 292 3.55 -10.51 5.58
N ASP A 293 4.19 -9.37 5.28
CA ASP A 293 5.62 -9.16 5.54
C ASP A 293 5.93 -9.24 7.04
N GLU A 294 5.09 -8.60 7.87
CA GLU A 294 5.21 -8.63 9.33
C GLU A 294 5.04 -10.03 9.93
N ASP A 295 4.07 -10.79 9.45
CA ASP A 295 3.79 -12.17 9.87
C ASP A 295 4.72 -13.21 9.22
N GLU A 296 5.67 -12.78 8.37
CA GLU A 296 6.56 -13.62 7.58
C GLU A 296 5.79 -14.66 6.73
N LEU A 297 4.57 -14.33 6.30
CA LEU A 297 3.80 -15.17 5.39
C LEU A 297 4.40 -15.10 3.99
N PRO A 298 4.50 -16.24 3.27
CA PRO A 298 4.84 -16.21 1.86
C PRO A 298 3.90 -15.28 1.10
N ILE A 299 4.44 -14.55 0.12
CA ILE A 299 3.69 -13.70 -0.80
C ILE A 299 3.85 -14.29 -2.22
N GLY A 300 2.72 -14.60 -2.84
CA GLY A 300 2.61 -15.01 -4.24
C GLY A 300 1.93 -13.94 -5.09
N GLU A 301 1.93 -14.15 -6.40
CA GLU A 301 1.41 -13.18 -7.38
C GLU A 301 0.41 -13.84 -8.33
N LEU A 302 -0.59 -13.08 -8.78
CA LEU A 302 -1.51 -13.50 -9.85
C LEU A 302 -0.93 -13.24 -11.24
N GLU A 303 -0.11 -12.20 -11.38
CA GLU A 303 0.55 -11.77 -12.60
C GLU A 303 1.92 -11.13 -12.26
N SER A 304 2.77 -10.93 -13.25
CA SER A 304 4.02 -10.19 -13.04
C SER A 304 3.86 -8.71 -13.33
N PHE A 305 4.69 -7.88 -12.68
CA PHE A 305 4.78 -6.45 -12.95
C PHE A 305 4.98 -6.16 -14.45
N LEU A 306 5.86 -6.91 -15.12
CA LEU A 306 6.09 -6.78 -16.57
C LEU A 306 4.83 -7.03 -17.39
N GLN A 307 4.01 -8.03 -17.05
CA GLN A 307 2.75 -8.31 -17.75
C GLN A 307 1.77 -7.13 -17.64
N GLN A 308 1.73 -6.47 -16.48
CA GLN A 308 0.87 -5.31 -16.26
C GLN A 308 1.31 -4.11 -17.11
N TYR A 309 2.61 -3.82 -17.20
CA TYR A 309 3.10 -2.74 -18.07
C TYR A 309 3.02 -3.05 -19.55
N GLU A 310 3.30 -4.28 -19.97
CA GLU A 310 3.14 -4.69 -21.36
C GLU A 310 1.68 -4.53 -21.81
N MET A 311 0.73 -4.75 -20.91
CA MET A 311 -0.69 -4.49 -21.15
C MET A 311 -0.95 -3.00 -21.41
N LEU A 312 -0.45 -2.10 -20.55
CA LEU A 312 -0.61 -0.64 -20.70
C LEU A 312 0.09 -0.13 -21.98
N ALA A 313 1.31 -0.58 -22.23
CA ALA A 313 2.07 -0.25 -23.42
C ALA A 313 1.43 -0.79 -24.71
N GLY A 314 0.63 -1.85 -24.59
CA GLY A 314 -0.03 -2.54 -25.69
C GLY A 314 -1.33 -1.89 -26.19
N PHE A 315 -1.81 -0.82 -25.55
CA PHE A 315 -2.98 -0.08 -26.03
C PHE A 315 -2.77 0.56 -27.40
N SER A 316 -3.86 0.69 -28.15
CA SER A 316 -3.87 1.42 -29.42
C SER A 316 -3.37 2.87 -29.21
N PRO A 317 -2.65 3.46 -30.18
CA PRO A 317 -2.24 4.86 -30.09
C PRO A 317 -3.41 5.80 -29.84
N GLU A 318 -4.57 5.50 -30.43
CA GLU A 318 -5.81 6.27 -30.22
C GLU A 318 -6.28 6.21 -28.76
N LEU A 319 -6.25 5.03 -28.12
CA LEU A 319 -6.62 4.90 -26.72
C LEU A 319 -5.58 5.54 -25.79
N GLN A 320 -4.28 5.39 -26.07
CA GLN A 320 -3.24 6.04 -25.27
C GLN A 320 -3.37 7.57 -25.29
N GLU A 321 -3.62 8.16 -26.47
CA GLU A 321 -3.87 9.60 -26.59
C GLU A 321 -5.16 10.02 -25.86
N GLN A 322 -6.24 9.22 -25.98
CA GLN A 322 -7.49 9.50 -25.27
C GLN A 322 -7.28 9.53 -23.74
N LEU A 323 -6.66 8.50 -23.16
CA LEU A 323 -6.40 8.41 -21.73
C LEU A 323 -5.54 9.57 -21.24
N LEU A 324 -4.50 9.93 -22.01
CA LEU A 324 -3.66 11.08 -21.69
C LEU A 324 -4.48 12.38 -21.67
N LEU A 325 -5.36 12.60 -22.65
CA LEU A 325 -6.22 13.78 -22.70
C LEU A 325 -7.23 13.83 -21.55
N GLU A 326 -7.76 12.69 -21.12
CA GLU A 326 -8.62 12.58 -19.94
C GLU A 326 -7.85 12.99 -18.67
N THR A 327 -6.62 12.50 -18.49
CA THR A 327 -5.71 12.90 -17.40
C THR A 327 -5.40 14.40 -17.45
N VAL A 328 -5.10 14.94 -18.63
CA VAL A 328 -4.86 16.39 -18.78
C VAL A 328 -6.09 17.20 -18.37
N MET A 329 -7.28 16.78 -18.80
CA MET A 329 -8.54 17.43 -18.46
C MET A 329 -8.81 17.39 -16.94
N GLN A 330 -8.52 16.28 -16.27
CA GLN A 330 -8.63 16.16 -14.82
C GLN A 330 -7.71 17.17 -14.11
N TYR A 331 -6.46 17.33 -14.55
CA TYR A 331 -5.59 18.38 -14.01
C TYR A 331 -6.15 19.78 -14.23
N GLU A 332 -6.73 20.07 -15.40
CA GLU A 332 -7.35 21.37 -15.66
C GLU A 332 -8.51 21.65 -14.69
N TYR A 333 -9.36 20.68 -14.43
CA TYR A 333 -10.40 20.78 -13.42
C TYR A 333 -9.83 21.03 -12.01
N ALA A 334 -8.78 20.30 -11.62
CA ALA A 334 -8.12 20.49 -10.33
C ALA A 334 -7.56 21.91 -10.18
N PHE A 335 -6.88 22.44 -11.20
CA PHE A 335 -6.35 23.81 -11.17
C PHE A 335 -7.44 24.89 -11.11
N GLU A 336 -8.63 24.59 -11.60
CA GLU A 336 -9.81 25.46 -11.49
C GLU A 336 -10.52 25.34 -10.14
N GLY A 337 -10.03 24.47 -9.24
CA GLY A 337 -10.57 24.24 -7.90
C GLY A 337 -11.82 23.35 -7.89
N TYR A 338 -12.06 22.60 -8.97
CA TYR A 338 -13.06 21.54 -8.95
C TYR A 338 -12.48 20.32 -8.23
N GLU A 339 -13.35 19.63 -7.51
CA GLU A 339 -13.04 18.35 -6.88
C GLU A 339 -12.79 17.31 -7.99
N VAL A 340 -11.57 16.80 -8.01
CA VAL A 340 -11.10 15.71 -8.88
C VAL A 340 -10.81 14.56 -7.93
N GLY A 341 -11.41 13.38 -8.15
CA GLY A 341 -11.38 12.30 -7.17
C GLY A 341 -12.75 11.86 -6.64
N ALA A 342 -13.86 12.48 -7.09
CA ALA A 342 -15.22 11.99 -6.77
C ALA A 342 -15.44 10.50 -7.12
N GLY A 343 -14.64 9.95 -8.04
CA GLY A 343 -14.58 8.51 -8.32
C GLY A 343 -14.00 7.69 -7.17
N THR A 344 -12.97 8.19 -6.49
CA THR A 344 -12.32 7.54 -5.34
C THR A 344 -13.24 7.49 -4.13
N ASP A 345 -13.88 8.60 -3.77
CA ASP A 345 -14.88 8.62 -2.69
C ASP A 345 -16.06 7.67 -2.97
N THR A 346 -16.53 7.66 -4.22
CA THR A 346 -17.59 6.73 -4.64
C THR A 346 -17.14 5.28 -4.53
N LEU A 347 -15.90 4.96 -4.89
CA LEU A 347 -15.33 3.62 -4.76
C LEU A 347 -15.16 3.22 -3.29
N ILE A 348 -14.72 4.14 -2.43
CA ILE A 348 -14.62 3.93 -0.99
C ILE A 348 -16.01 3.65 -0.42
N ASP A 349 -17.03 4.43 -0.75
CA ASP A 349 -18.42 4.20 -0.29
C ASP A 349 -18.98 2.86 -0.77
N ILE A 350 -18.78 2.52 -2.05
CA ILE A 350 -19.15 1.22 -2.60
C ILE A 350 -18.45 0.08 -1.85
N TRP A 351 -17.18 0.26 -1.51
CA TRP A 351 -16.40 -0.75 -0.79
C TRP A 351 -16.86 -0.88 0.66
N THR A 352 -17.06 0.23 1.37
CA THR A 352 -17.47 0.21 2.79
C THR A 352 -18.88 -0.34 2.97
N THR A 353 -19.79 -0.05 2.05
CA THR A 353 -21.17 -0.57 2.05
C THR A 353 -21.31 -1.96 1.42
N GLY A 354 -20.27 -2.46 0.75
CA GLY A 354 -20.30 -3.74 0.04
C GLY A 354 -21.27 -3.75 -1.15
N ASP A 355 -21.48 -2.60 -1.81
CA ASP A 355 -22.40 -2.45 -2.93
C ASP A 355 -21.86 -3.11 -4.21
N LEU A 356 -22.13 -4.40 -4.35
CA LEU A 356 -21.73 -5.17 -5.53
C LEU A 356 -22.50 -4.73 -6.79
N GLU A 357 -23.70 -4.15 -6.66
CA GLU A 357 -24.46 -3.65 -7.80
C GLU A 357 -23.80 -2.38 -8.35
N GLY A 358 -23.50 -1.40 -7.50
CA GLY A 358 -22.74 -0.20 -7.86
C GLY A 358 -21.38 -0.53 -8.48
N LEU A 359 -20.63 -1.47 -7.90
CA LEU A 359 -19.36 -1.92 -8.47
C LEU A 359 -19.54 -2.57 -9.87
N THR A 360 -20.63 -3.31 -10.06
CA THR A 360 -20.97 -3.90 -11.36
C THR A 360 -21.37 -2.83 -12.38
N GLU A 361 -22.06 -1.77 -11.97
CA GLU A 361 -22.41 -0.64 -12.83
C GLU A 361 -21.17 0.14 -13.29
N ILE A 362 -20.16 0.31 -12.41
CA ILE A 362 -18.86 0.89 -12.79
C ILE A 362 -18.19 0.05 -13.86
N ALA A 363 -18.11 -1.27 -13.67
CA ALA A 363 -17.52 -2.18 -14.65
C ALA A 363 -18.26 -2.12 -16.00
N GLN A 364 -19.60 -2.06 -15.98
CA GLN A 364 -20.40 -1.91 -17.20
C GLN A 364 -20.20 -0.56 -17.89
N SER A 365 -20.10 0.52 -17.12
CA SER A 365 -19.85 1.87 -17.63
C SER A 365 -18.48 1.95 -18.30
N MET A 366 -17.45 1.37 -17.68
CA MET A 366 -16.11 1.22 -18.26
C MET A 366 -16.15 0.44 -19.58
N LYS A 367 -16.91 -0.65 -19.64
CA LYS A 367 -17.10 -1.46 -20.87
C LYS A 367 -17.72 -0.66 -22.01
N ILE A 368 -18.66 0.22 -21.71
CA ILE A 368 -19.34 1.07 -22.70
C ILE A 368 -18.43 2.22 -23.14
N ALA A 369 -17.77 2.88 -22.18
CA ALA A 369 -16.95 4.06 -22.42
C ALA A 369 -15.65 3.71 -23.18
N SER A 370 -14.98 2.62 -22.78
CA SER A 370 -13.72 2.20 -23.41
C SER A 370 -13.62 0.67 -23.49
N PRO A 371 -14.19 0.04 -24.55
CA PRO A 371 -14.19 -1.42 -24.71
C PRO A 371 -12.80 -2.06 -24.75
N GLU A 372 -11.81 -1.38 -25.35
CA GLU A 372 -10.43 -1.86 -25.40
C GLU A 372 -9.80 -1.87 -24.00
N TYR A 373 -9.94 -0.77 -23.26
CA TYR A 373 -9.46 -0.65 -21.88
C TYR A 373 -10.13 -1.69 -20.97
N TYR A 374 -11.45 -1.83 -21.03
CA TYR A 374 -12.20 -2.85 -20.30
C TYR A 374 -11.72 -4.27 -20.60
N ASN A 375 -11.54 -4.60 -21.88
CA ASN A 375 -11.11 -5.93 -22.28
C ASN A 375 -9.69 -6.25 -21.77
N ALA A 376 -8.79 -5.28 -21.80
CA ALA A 376 -7.43 -5.47 -21.30
C ALA A 376 -7.38 -5.58 -19.77
N LEU A 377 -8.00 -4.64 -19.06
CA LEU A 377 -7.93 -4.53 -17.59
C LEU A 377 -8.74 -5.60 -16.88
N LEU A 378 -9.90 -5.97 -17.42
CA LEU A 378 -10.82 -6.90 -16.76
C LEU A 378 -10.91 -8.22 -17.53
N THR A 379 -11.43 -8.24 -18.76
CA THR A 379 -11.74 -9.53 -19.42
C THR A 379 -10.51 -10.45 -19.58
N LYS A 380 -9.40 -9.92 -20.11
CA LYS A 380 -8.21 -10.72 -20.42
C LYS A 380 -7.37 -11.01 -19.17
N ARG A 381 -7.21 -10.03 -18.27
CA ARG A 381 -6.53 -10.21 -16.97
C ARG A 381 -7.30 -11.19 -16.08
N ASN A 382 -8.63 -11.05 -15.95
CA ASN A 382 -9.46 -11.98 -15.17
C ASN A 382 -9.33 -13.43 -15.66
N ALA A 383 -9.20 -13.66 -16.97
CA ALA A 383 -8.98 -15.00 -17.48
C ALA A 383 -7.66 -15.60 -16.98
N GLY A 384 -6.56 -14.83 -17.02
CA GLY A 384 -5.25 -15.25 -16.50
C GLY A 384 -5.24 -15.43 -14.98
N MET A 385 -5.80 -14.48 -14.25
CA MET A 385 -5.95 -14.56 -12.79
C MET A 385 -6.81 -15.76 -12.37
N THR A 386 -7.89 -16.05 -13.10
CA THR A 386 -8.73 -17.24 -12.88
C THR A 386 -7.94 -18.53 -13.11
N ASP A 387 -7.12 -18.59 -14.17
CA ASP A 387 -6.24 -19.74 -14.42
C ASP A 387 -5.25 -19.96 -13.27
N LYS A 388 -4.73 -18.87 -12.68
CA LYS A 388 -3.83 -18.93 -11.53
C LYS A 388 -4.53 -19.36 -10.24
N ILE A 389 -5.73 -18.83 -9.98
CA ILE A 389 -6.57 -19.24 -8.84
C ILE A 389 -6.96 -20.72 -8.94
N GLU A 390 -7.26 -21.21 -10.14
CA GLU A 390 -7.46 -22.65 -10.35
C GLU A 390 -6.21 -23.46 -10.07
N GLN A 391 -5.01 -22.97 -10.40
CA GLN A 391 -3.76 -23.64 -10.03
C GLN A 391 -3.65 -23.76 -8.50
N TYR A 392 -3.95 -22.70 -7.75
CA TYR A 392 -3.95 -22.74 -6.28
C TYR A 392 -4.98 -23.72 -5.71
N LEU A 393 -6.17 -23.80 -6.30
CA LEU A 393 -7.19 -24.80 -5.93
C LEU A 393 -6.76 -26.24 -6.21
N ASN A 394 -5.77 -26.45 -7.08
CA ASN A 394 -5.18 -27.76 -7.39
C ASN A 394 -3.80 -27.97 -6.76
N ASP A 395 -3.30 -27.01 -5.99
CA ASP A 395 -1.98 -27.08 -5.40
C ASP A 395 -1.95 -28.02 -4.18
N THR A 396 -0.76 -28.50 -3.87
CA THR A 396 -0.42 -29.30 -2.70
C THR A 396 0.58 -28.61 -1.77
N GLN A 397 1.16 -27.46 -2.16
CA GLN A 397 2.13 -26.72 -1.36
C GLN A 397 1.47 -26.05 -0.14
N TYR A 398 0.36 -25.36 -0.36
CA TYR A 398 -0.44 -24.69 0.68
C TYR A 398 -1.88 -25.19 0.66
N LYS A 399 -2.56 -25.13 1.81
CA LYS A 399 -3.97 -25.55 1.95
C LYS A 399 -4.92 -24.37 1.78
N THR A 400 -4.53 -23.20 2.28
CA THR A 400 -5.38 -22.01 2.30
C THR A 400 -4.64 -20.82 1.70
N TYR A 401 -5.24 -20.20 0.69
CA TYR A 401 -4.72 -19.00 0.04
C TYR A 401 -5.61 -17.80 0.33
N PHE A 402 -5.00 -16.66 0.66
CA PHE A 402 -5.67 -15.37 0.74
C PHE A 402 -5.33 -14.54 -0.50
N VAL A 403 -6.20 -14.56 -1.50
CA VAL A 403 -6.02 -13.84 -2.77
C VAL A 403 -6.63 -12.46 -2.66
N ILE A 404 -5.87 -11.44 -3.06
CA ILE A 404 -6.28 -10.04 -3.08
C ILE A 404 -6.11 -9.51 -4.49
N ALA A 405 -7.17 -8.93 -5.04
CA ALA A 405 -7.17 -8.24 -6.32
C ALA A 405 -8.15 -7.08 -6.28
N GLY A 406 -7.99 -6.09 -7.16
CA GLY A 406 -8.88 -4.94 -7.23
C GLY A 406 -10.35 -5.37 -7.33
N ALA A 407 -11.23 -4.70 -6.58
CA ALA A 407 -12.61 -5.14 -6.41
C ALA A 407 -13.36 -5.36 -7.75
N LEU A 408 -13.05 -4.54 -8.76
CA LEU A 408 -13.61 -4.67 -10.11
C LEU A 408 -13.35 -6.03 -10.78
N HIS A 409 -12.28 -6.73 -10.40
CA HIS A 409 -11.97 -8.08 -10.91
C HIS A 409 -13.03 -9.12 -10.47
N PHE A 410 -13.82 -8.84 -9.44
CA PHE A 410 -14.83 -9.74 -8.88
C PHE A 410 -16.28 -9.36 -9.23
N ALA A 411 -16.51 -8.25 -9.96
CA ALA A 411 -17.84 -7.75 -10.30
C ALA A 411 -18.21 -7.93 -11.79
N GLY A 412 -19.48 -8.26 -12.05
CA GLY A 412 -20.03 -8.42 -13.41
C GLY A 412 -19.78 -9.78 -14.10
N GLU A 413 -20.21 -9.88 -15.36
CA GLU A 413 -20.27 -11.15 -16.12
C GLU A 413 -18.90 -11.71 -16.56
N ASP A 414 -17.91 -10.83 -16.65
CA ASP A 414 -16.52 -11.12 -17.03
C ASP A 414 -15.61 -11.18 -15.78
N SER A 415 -16.18 -11.24 -14.57
CA SER A 415 -15.45 -11.35 -13.30
C SER A 415 -14.80 -12.72 -13.08
N ILE A 416 -13.78 -12.76 -12.22
CA ILE A 416 -13.18 -14.00 -11.72
C ILE A 416 -14.25 -14.90 -11.09
N VAL A 417 -15.17 -14.33 -10.30
CA VAL A 417 -16.29 -15.08 -9.70
C VAL A 417 -17.12 -15.79 -10.77
N ALA A 418 -17.59 -15.04 -11.79
CA ALA A 418 -18.39 -15.60 -12.87
C ALA A 418 -17.60 -16.63 -13.70
N MET A 419 -16.30 -16.41 -13.92
CA MET A 419 -15.44 -17.35 -14.63
C MET A 419 -15.25 -18.66 -13.85
N LEU A 420 -15.04 -18.61 -12.54
CA LEU A 420 -14.95 -19.80 -11.68
C LEU A 420 -16.27 -20.58 -11.65
N GLU A 421 -17.40 -19.89 -11.53
CA GLU A 421 -18.73 -20.53 -11.58
C GLU A 421 -18.98 -21.24 -12.92
N LYS A 422 -18.63 -20.60 -14.04
CA LYS A 422 -18.69 -21.20 -15.39
C LYS A 422 -17.79 -22.44 -15.51
N ARG A 423 -16.69 -22.50 -14.76
CA ARG A 423 -15.78 -23.66 -14.67
C ARG A 423 -16.25 -24.74 -13.68
N GLY A 424 -17.40 -24.54 -13.03
CA GLY A 424 -18.05 -25.53 -12.16
C GLY A 424 -17.68 -25.45 -10.68
N TYR A 425 -16.99 -24.39 -10.26
CA TYR A 425 -16.75 -24.13 -8.85
C TYR A 425 -17.96 -23.51 -8.18
N LYS A 426 -18.17 -23.84 -6.90
CA LYS A 426 -19.08 -23.09 -6.05
C LYS A 426 -18.30 -21.96 -5.39
N VAL A 427 -18.67 -20.71 -5.71
CA VAL A 427 -18.13 -19.51 -5.08
C VAL A 427 -19.17 -19.00 -4.09
N GLU A 428 -18.76 -18.74 -2.85
CA GLU A 428 -19.60 -18.24 -1.77
C GLU A 428 -19.14 -16.83 -1.42
N ARG A 429 -20.04 -15.85 -1.46
CA ARG A 429 -19.79 -14.53 -0.88
C ARG A 429 -19.98 -14.64 0.63
N LEU A 430 -19.00 -14.18 1.40
CA LEU A 430 -18.97 -14.29 2.87
C LEU A 430 -19.56 -13.06 3.54
#